data_AF-A0A1V5I737-F1
#
_entry.id   AF-A0A1V5I737-F1
#
_cell.length_a   1.000
_cell.length_b   1.000
_cell.length_c   1.000
_cell.angle_alpha   90.00
_cell.angle_beta   90.00
_cell.angle_gamma   90.00
#
_symmetry.space_group_name_H-M   'P 1'
#
loop_
_entity.id
_entity.type
_entity.pdbx_description
1 polymer ?
#
loop_
_entity_poly.entity_id
_entity_poly.type
_entity_poly.pdbx_seq_one_letter_code
_entity_poly.pdbx_strand_id
1 'polypeptide(L)'
;MVAGVARGVHASSNPFYSLKDISFTLESGEEDEERIPWRDAFSCSKDAVPGLVLAGQRKKNSMTQTALSAVAGIPQRHISEMENGKRPIGRENAKKLASALGVDYRLFL
;
A
#
# COMPACT_ATOMS: atom_id res chain seq x y z
N MET A 1 15.34 19.62 -56.67
CA MET A 1 14.03 19.43 -56.03
C MET A 1 14.14 18.25 -55.08
N VAL A 2 13.66 18.45 -53.86
CA VAL A 2 13.90 17.61 -52.68
C VAL A 2 12.94 16.44 -52.65
N ALA A 3 13.47 15.22 -52.52
CA ALA A 3 12.76 14.04 -52.03
C ALA A 3 13.86 13.04 -51.64
N GLY A 4 13.97 12.46 -50.46
CA GLY A 4 13.04 12.27 -49.36
C GLY A 4 13.58 11.01 -48.68
N VAL A 5 14.18 11.18 -47.50
CA VAL A 5 14.74 10.07 -46.70
C VAL A 5 13.59 9.18 -46.25
N ALA A 6 13.53 7.95 -46.73
CA ALA A 6 12.71 6.89 -46.15
C ALA A 6 13.62 5.75 -45.72
N ARG A 7 14.17 5.84 -44.51
CA ARG A 7 14.75 4.69 -43.82
C ARG A 7 13.60 3.77 -43.43
N GLY A 8 13.37 2.72 -44.23
CA GLY A 8 12.55 1.59 -43.84
C GLY A 8 13.22 0.89 -42.66
N VAL A 9 12.71 1.13 -41.46
CA VAL A 9 13.05 0.33 -40.29
C VAL A 9 12.55 -1.09 -40.54
N HIS A 10 13.47 -2.04 -40.61
CA HIS A 10 13.17 -3.46 -40.56
C HIS A 10 12.31 -3.70 -39.31
N ALA A 11 11.01 -3.95 -39.53
CA ALA A 11 10.13 -4.44 -38.49
C ALA A 11 10.67 -5.79 -38.06
N SER A 12 11.29 -5.82 -36.88
CA SER A 12 11.63 -7.05 -36.17
C SER A 12 10.34 -7.87 -36.06
N SER A 13 10.30 -9.00 -36.77
CA SER A 13 9.33 -10.06 -36.53
C SER A 13 9.40 -10.42 -35.05
N ASN A 14 8.46 -9.91 -34.26
CA ASN A 14 8.26 -10.36 -32.89
C ASN A 14 7.56 -11.72 -32.98
N PRO A 15 8.22 -12.83 -32.61
CA PRO A 15 7.65 -14.16 -32.70
C PRO A 15 6.82 -14.46 -31.43
N PHE A 16 6.07 -13.47 -30.94
CA PHE A 16 5.20 -13.73 -29.80
C PHE A 16 3.91 -14.35 -30.32
N TYR A 17 3.95 -15.68 -30.32
CA TYR A 17 2.89 -16.63 -30.59
C TYR A 17 1.50 -16.10 -30.24
N SER A 18 0.58 -16.27 -31.19
CA SER A 18 -0.87 -16.13 -30.99
C SER A 18 -1.28 -17.02 -29.82
N LEU A 19 -1.61 -16.41 -28.67
CA LEU A 19 -2.09 -17.08 -27.45
C LEU A 19 -3.52 -17.63 -27.59
N LYS A 20 -3.93 -18.04 -28.80
CA LYS A 20 -5.25 -18.64 -29.08
C LYS A 20 -5.24 -20.18 -28.95
N ASP A 21 -4.07 -20.80 -29.02
CA ASP A 21 -3.93 -22.26 -29.01
C ASP A 21 -3.77 -22.85 -27.60
N ILE A 22 -3.53 -22.00 -26.61
CA ILE A 22 -3.70 -22.38 -25.20
C ILE A 22 -5.19 -22.23 -24.96
N SER A 23 -5.91 -23.34 -24.95
CA SER A 23 -7.33 -23.48 -24.64
C SER A 23 -7.64 -23.07 -23.20
N PHE A 24 -7.25 -21.86 -22.82
CA PHE A 24 -7.74 -21.14 -21.65
C PHE A 24 -8.99 -20.40 -22.09
N THR A 25 -10.06 -21.16 -22.28
CA THR A 25 -11.39 -20.59 -22.32
C THR A 25 -11.61 -19.99 -20.95
N LEU A 26 -11.44 -18.68 -20.82
CA LEU A 26 -11.89 -17.94 -19.67
C LEU A 26 -13.41 -18.00 -19.76
N GLU A 27 -13.98 -19.11 -19.27
CA GLU A 27 -15.40 -19.20 -18.96
C GLU A 27 -15.68 -17.96 -18.13
N SER A 28 -16.28 -16.99 -18.81
CA SER A 28 -16.74 -15.77 -18.19
C SER A 28 -17.96 -16.23 -17.42
N GLY A 29 -17.72 -16.77 -16.24
CA GLY A 29 -18.76 -17.07 -15.27
C GLY A 29 -19.51 -15.77 -15.05
N GLU A 30 -20.68 -15.68 -15.67
CA GLU A 30 -21.67 -14.67 -15.37
C GLU A 30 -22.18 -14.97 -13.96
N GLU A 31 -21.60 -14.28 -12.99
CA GLU A 31 -22.36 -13.76 -11.86
C GLU A 31 -22.00 -12.29 -11.74
N ASP A 32 -23.03 -11.45 -11.73
CA ASP A 32 -23.01 -10.01 -11.48
C ASP A 32 -22.54 -9.70 -10.04
N GLU A 33 -21.39 -10.24 -9.63
CA GLU A 33 -20.76 -9.83 -8.39
C GLU A 33 -20.24 -8.41 -8.58
N GLU A 34 -20.82 -7.47 -7.83
CA GLU A 34 -20.37 -6.08 -7.74
C GLU A 34 -18.88 -6.04 -7.36
N ARG A 35 -18.01 -5.94 -8.38
CA ARG A 35 -16.55 -5.88 -8.19
C ARG A 35 -16.18 -4.50 -7.70
N ILE A 36 -15.97 -4.39 -6.39
CA ILE A 36 -15.48 -3.17 -5.77
C ILE A 36 -13.97 -3.05 -6.04
N PRO A 37 -13.46 -1.91 -6.53
CA PRO A 37 -12.02 -1.67 -6.62
C PRO A 37 -11.36 -1.92 -5.27
N TRP A 38 -10.21 -2.60 -5.25
CA TRP A 38 -9.57 -3.03 -3.99
C TRP A 38 -9.30 -1.89 -3.00
N ARG A 39 -9.15 -0.64 -3.48
CA ARG A 39 -9.00 0.54 -2.62
C ARG A 39 -10.30 0.90 -1.91
N ASP A 40 -11.42 0.74 -2.60
CA ASP A 40 -12.76 1.05 -2.11
C ASP A 40 -13.32 -0.10 -1.26
N ALA A 41 -12.74 -1.30 -1.39
CA ALA A 41 -12.99 -2.43 -0.49
C ALA A 41 -12.53 -2.15 0.95
N PHE A 42 -11.60 -1.20 1.13
CA PHE A 42 -11.20 -0.72 2.45
C PHE A 42 -11.97 0.57 2.79
N SER A 43 -12.84 0.51 3.78
CA SER A 43 -13.58 1.67 4.31
C SER A 43 -12.71 2.70 5.06
N CYS A 44 -11.38 2.60 4.97
CA CYS A 44 -10.44 3.48 5.64
C CYS A 44 -9.96 4.62 4.73
N SER A 45 -10.07 5.86 5.19
CA SER A 45 -9.45 7.01 4.54
C SER A 45 -7.92 6.85 4.47
N LYS A 46 -7.30 7.42 3.43
CA LYS A 46 -5.82 7.46 3.27
C LYS A 46 -5.13 8.05 4.50
N ASP A 47 -5.73 9.06 5.12
CA ASP A 47 -5.17 9.74 6.30
C ASP A 47 -5.20 8.87 7.56
N ALA A 48 -6.04 7.85 7.59
CA ALA A 48 -6.15 6.90 8.70
C ALA A 48 -5.21 5.68 8.53
N VAL A 49 -4.58 5.51 7.35
CA VAL A 49 -3.66 4.39 7.08
C VAL A 49 -2.48 4.38 8.04
N PRO A 50 -1.77 5.48 8.34
CA PRO A 50 -0.66 5.47 9.30
C PRO A 50 -1.08 5.02 10.70
N GLY A 51 -2.28 5.43 11.15
CA GLY A 51 -2.86 5.02 12.43
C GLY A 51 -3.16 3.53 12.49
N LEU A 52 -3.72 2.97 11.42
CA LEU A 52 -3.96 1.54 11.29
C LEU A 52 -2.66 0.73 11.27
N VAL A 53 -1.65 1.20 10.54
CA VAL A 53 -0.33 0.55 10.51
C VAL A 53 0.30 0.55 11.89
N LEU A 54 0.22 1.66 12.63
CA LEU A 54 0.68 1.74 14.02
C LEU A 54 -0.03 0.70 14.91
N ALA A 55 -1.37 0.66 14.87
CA ALA A 55 -2.15 -0.31 15.64
C ALA A 55 -1.80 -1.76 15.26
N GLY A 56 -1.61 -2.04 13.97
CA GLY A 56 -1.20 -3.34 13.44
C GLY A 56 0.17 -3.78 13.96
N GLN A 57 1.18 -2.90 13.86
CA GLN A 57 2.54 -3.19 14.32
C GLN A 57 2.60 -3.35 15.84
N ARG A 58 1.82 -2.56 16.58
CA ARG A 58 1.70 -2.71 18.03
C ARG A 58 1.12 -4.08 18.41
N LYS A 59 0.03 -4.49 17.75
CA LYS A 59 -0.60 -5.81 17.96
C LYS A 59 0.32 -6.96 17.58
N LYS A 60 1.07 -6.84 16.48
CA LYS A 60 2.07 -7.81 16.03
C LYS A 60 3.16 -8.04 17.09
N ASN A 61 3.54 -6.99 17.81
CA ASN A 61 4.51 -7.05 18.91
C ASN A 61 3.87 -7.35 20.28
N SER A 62 2.57 -7.71 20.34
CA SER A 62 1.82 -7.95 21.58
C SER A 62 1.92 -6.81 22.62
N MET A 63 2.05 -5.56 22.16
CA MET A 63 2.19 -4.40 23.04
C MET A 63 0.82 -3.76 23.33
N THR A 64 0.61 -3.30 24.56
CA THR A 64 -0.51 -2.39 24.88
C THR A 64 -0.14 -0.96 24.48
N GLN A 65 -1.13 -0.07 24.36
CA GLN A 65 -0.84 1.35 24.09
C GLN A 65 -0.02 1.98 25.23
N THR A 66 -0.25 1.55 26.47
CA THR A 66 0.54 1.97 27.64
C THR A 66 1.98 1.45 27.58
N ALA A 67 2.20 0.20 27.17
CA ALA A 67 3.54 -0.35 27.02
C ALA A 67 4.31 0.40 25.92
N LEU A 68 3.67 0.65 24.77
CA LEU A 68 4.27 1.44 23.69
C LEU A 68 4.55 2.88 24.12
N SER A 69 3.66 3.46 24.94
CA SER A 69 3.86 4.79 25.52
C SER A 69 5.14 4.89 26.34
N ALA A 70 5.38 3.91 27.20
CA ALA A 70 6.57 3.85 28.05
C ALA A 70 7.87 3.72 27.23
N VAL A 71 7.86 2.88 26.18
CA VAL A 71 9.06 2.64 25.35
C VAL A 71 9.33 3.79 24.38
N ALA A 72 8.29 4.34 23.73
CA ALA A 72 8.47 5.40 22.74
C ALA A 72 8.60 6.81 23.36
N GLY A 73 8.32 6.97 24.66
CA GLY A 73 8.28 8.27 25.33
C GLY A 73 7.17 9.18 24.80
N ILE A 74 6.10 8.60 24.25
CA ILE A 74 4.94 9.32 23.71
C ILE A 74 3.76 9.06 24.64
N PRO A 75 3.02 10.09 25.10
CA PRO A 75 1.84 9.88 25.95
C PRO A 75 0.84 8.89 25.33
N GLN A 76 0.31 7.95 26.14
CA GLN A 76 -0.65 6.93 25.68
C GLN A 76 -1.86 7.56 24.98
N ARG A 77 -2.33 8.72 25.46
CA ARG A 77 -3.39 9.51 24.79
C ARG A 77 -3.03 9.84 23.34
N HIS A 78 -1.79 10.27 23.08
CA HIS A 78 -1.35 10.59 21.72
C HIS A 78 -1.29 9.34 20.85
N ILE A 79 -0.86 8.19 21.40
CA ILE A 79 -0.86 6.92 20.67
C ILE A 79 -2.29 6.54 20.27
N SER A 80 -3.26 6.65 21.19
CA SER A 80 -4.66 6.39 20.89
C SER A 80 -5.23 7.37 19.85
N GLU A 81 -4.92 8.66 19.95
CA GLU A 81 -5.32 9.64 18.94
C GLU A 81 -4.71 9.35 17.57
N MET A 82 -3.45 8.91 17.50
CA MET A 82 -2.78 8.50 16.27
C MET A 82 -3.39 7.23 15.68
N GLU A 83 -3.64 6.19 16.49
CA GLU A 83 -4.26 4.93 16.03
C GLU A 83 -5.68 5.15 15.49
N ASN A 84 -6.42 6.10 16.04
CA ASN A 84 -7.77 6.44 15.60
C ASN A 84 -7.80 7.53 14.50
N GLY A 85 -6.65 7.95 13.97
CA GLY A 85 -6.57 8.98 12.92
C GLY A 85 -6.98 10.39 13.36
N LYS A 86 -7.19 10.63 14.67
CA LYS A 86 -7.51 11.96 15.22
C LYS A 86 -6.30 12.90 15.25
N ARG A 87 -5.09 12.32 15.27
CA ARG A 87 -3.82 13.04 15.27
C ARG A 87 -2.91 12.48 14.18
N PRO A 88 -2.30 13.32 13.32
CA PRO A 88 -1.34 12.85 12.34
C PRO A 88 -0.02 12.42 13.00
N ILE A 89 0.67 11.46 12.38
CA ILE A 89 1.98 11.00 12.83
C ILE A 89 3.07 11.82 12.14
N GLY A 90 3.63 12.79 12.85
CA GLY A 90 4.78 13.57 12.35
C GLY A 90 6.08 12.76 12.32
N ARG A 91 7.04 13.20 11.52
CA ARG A 91 8.34 12.52 11.30
C ARG A 91 9.10 12.19 12.59
N GLU A 92 9.05 13.05 13.60
CA GLU A 92 9.73 12.80 14.88
C GLU A 92 9.09 11.64 15.64
N ASN A 93 7.76 11.64 15.78
CA ASN A 93 7.03 10.55 16.43
C ASN A 93 7.13 9.26 15.63
N ALA A 94 7.10 9.33 14.29
CA ALA A 94 7.32 8.17 13.43
C ALA A 94 8.66 7.48 13.73
N LYS A 95 9.74 8.25 13.93
CA LYS A 95 11.05 7.70 14.32
C LYS A 95 11.04 7.06 15.71
N LYS A 96 10.40 7.68 16.70
CA LYS A 96 10.28 7.13 18.07
C LYS A 96 9.50 5.81 18.06
N LEU A 97 8.37 5.77 17.36
CA LEU A 97 7.54 4.58 17.19
C LEU A 97 8.28 3.47 16.44
N ALA A 98 9.01 3.83 15.38
CA ALA A 98 9.83 2.92 14.59
C ALA A 98 10.92 2.25 15.44
N SER A 99 11.64 3.02 16.25
CA SER A 99 12.64 2.48 17.18
C SER A 99 12.01 1.55 18.23
N ALA A 100 10.82 1.91 18.76
CA ALA A 100 10.12 1.11 19.75
C ALA A 100 9.54 -0.20 19.18
N LEU A 101 9.12 -0.20 17.92
CA LEU A 101 8.47 -1.34 17.26
C LEU A 101 9.41 -2.15 16.35
N GLY A 102 10.66 -1.71 16.17
CA GLY A 102 11.66 -2.38 15.34
C GLY A 102 11.35 -2.35 13.84
N VAL A 103 10.82 -1.24 13.33
CA VAL A 103 10.39 -1.10 11.91
C VAL A 103 10.94 0.18 11.27
N ASP A 104 10.82 0.33 9.95
CA ASP A 104 11.18 1.59 9.26
C ASP A 104 10.12 2.69 9.54
N TYR A 105 10.56 3.92 9.82
CA TYR A 105 9.67 5.03 10.15
C TYR A 105 8.75 5.47 9.00
N ARG A 106 9.11 5.16 7.74
CA ARG A 106 8.31 5.48 6.55
C ARG A 106 6.98 4.74 6.50
N LEU A 107 6.83 3.66 7.27
CA LEU A 107 5.57 2.94 7.42
C LEU A 107 4.47 3.79 8.10
N PHE A 108 4.84 4.87 8.79
CA PHE A 108 3.91 5.74 9.51
C PHE A 108 3.71 7.11 8.85
N LEU A 109 4.14 7.28 7.59
CA LEU A 109 4.05 8.55 6.85
C LEU A 109 3.15 8.44 5.62
#